data_AF-A0A960A4F6-F1
#
_entry.id   AF-A0A960A4F6-F1
#
_cell.length_a   1.000
_cell.length_b   1.000
_cell.length_c   1.000
_cell.angle_alpha   90.00
_cell.angle_beta   90.00
_cell.angle_gamma   90.00
#
_symmetry.space_group_name_H-M   'P 1'
#
loop_
_entity.id
_entity.type
_entity.pdbx_description
1 polymer ?
#
loop_
_entity_poly.entity_id
_entity_poly.type
_entity_poly.pdbx_seq_one_letter_code
_entity_poly.pdbx_strand_id
1 'polypeptide(L)'
;GGDCGEAPHDAEFCGNGILFADHTPTPRMQEVKYLYQGIKLDVSADSVTVTNRMLFTDTAAFDVVVTLAKEGVALERAALATAVAPGESATCPLPLAVPQEPGEYTVEVSYRLREETSWADAGAEMGWEQVVVGVPGLPEP
;
A
#
# COMPACT_ATOMS: atom_id res chain seq x y z
N GLY A 1 -3.56 -22.12 -27.21
CA GLY A 1 -4.43 -23.24 -27.64
C GLY A 1 -4.28 -23.44 -29.13
N GLY A 2 -4.19 -24.68 -29.61
CA GLY A 2 -3.79 -24.99 -31.00
C GLY A 2 -2.28 -25.17 -31.17
N ASP A 3 -1.49 -24.94 -30.12
CA ASP A 3 -0.03 -25.08 -30.09
C ASP A 3 0.42 -26.55 -30.24
N CYS A 4 -0.49 -27.51 -30.09
CA CYS A 4 -0.28 -28.94 -30.25
C CYS A 4 -1.04 -29.54 -31.44
N GLY A 5 -1.55 -28.70 -32.36
CA GLY A 5 -2.20 -29.12 -33.61
C GLY A 5 -3.69 -29.45 -33.48
N GLU A 6 -4.35 -29.11 -32.37
CA GLU A 6 -5.78 -29.30 -32.21
C GLU A 6 -6.61 -28.30 -33.04
N ALA A 7 -7.73 -28.74 -33.58
CA ALA A 7 -8.74 -27.88 -34.20
C ALA A 7 -10.15 -28.46 -33.97
N PRO A 8 -11.17 -27.62 -33.69
CA PRO A 8 -11.09 -26.16 -33.49
C PRO A 8 -10.49 -25.76 -32.13
N HIS A 9 -9.97 -24.54 -32.03
CA HIS A 9 -9.42 -23.98 -30.79
C HIS A 9 -9.69 -22.47 -30.71
N ASP A 10 -9.77 -21.94 -29.48
CA ASP A 10 -9.98 -20.51 -29.19
C ASP A 10 -8.68 -19.79 -28.79
N ALA A 11 -7.57 -20.22 -29.37
CA ALA A 11 -6.24 -19.62 -29.22
C ALA A 11 -5.85 -19.27 -27.76
N GLU A 12 -5.67 -18.00 -27.43
CA GLU A 12 -5.22 -17.48 -26.13
C GLU A 12 -6.32 -17.41 -25.06
N PHE A 13 -7.58 -17.75 -25.38
CA PHE A 13 -8.70 -17.64 -24.44
C PHE A 13 -8.55 -18.49 -23.16
N CYS A 14 -7.58 -19.41 -23.13
CA CYS A 14 -7.20 -20.15 -21.93
C CYS A 14 -6.34 -19.32 -20.93
N GLY A 15 -5.78 -18.18 -21.34
CA GLY A 15 -4.79 -17.39 -20.60
C GLY A 15 -5.35 -16.20 -19.81
N ASN A 16 -6.33 -16.41 -18.92
CA ASN A 16 -7.00 -15.33 -18.19
C ASN A 16 -6.51 -15.11 -16.74
N GLY A 17 -5.35 -15.67 -16.39
CA GLY A 17 -4.83 -15.66 -15.02
C GLY A 17 -4.36 -14.28 -14.52
N ILE A 18 -4.40 -14.11 -13.20
CA ILE A 18 -3.70 -13.01 -12.48
C ILE A 18 -2.22 -13.33 -12.22
N LEU A 19 -1.83 -14.58 -12.43
CA LEU A 19 -0.45 -15.08 -12.49
C LEU A 19 -0.19 -15.64 -13.89
N PHE A 20 1.06 -15.59 -14.32
CA PHE A 20 1.54 -16.39 -15.45
C PHE A 20 1.64 -17.87 -15.06
N ALA A 21 1.85 -18.75 -16.04
CA ALA A 21 1.88 -20.21 -15.84
C ALA A 21 3.02 -20.67 -14.91
N ASP A 22 4.08 -19.88 -14.77
CA ASP A 22 5.22 -20.09 -13.87
C ASP A 22 5.00 -19.46 -12.47
N HIS A 23 3.79 -18.98 -12.19
CA HIS A 23 3.41 -18.24 -10.99
C HIS A 23 4.02 -16.84 -10.85
N THR A 24 4.67 -16.31 -11.89
CA THR A 24 5.09 -14.92 -11.90
C THR A 24 3.85 -14.00 -11.87
N PRO A 25 3.79 -12.99 -10.98
CA PRO A 25 2.66 -12.06 -10.94
C PRO A 25 2.50 -11.27 -12.24
N THR A 26 1.27 -11.20 -12.73
CA THR A 26 0.93 -10.22 -13.78
C THR A 26 0.76 -8.83 -13.16
N PRO A 27 0.80 -7.74 -13.94
CA PRO A 27 0.52 -6.40 -13.42
C PRO A 27 -0.82 -6.27 -12.69
N ARG A 28 -1.81 -7.10 -13.05
CA ARG A 28 -3.13 -7.14 -12.39
C ARG A 28 -3.05 -7.55 -10.93
N MET A 29 -2.04 -8.32 -10.53
CA MET A 29 -1.88 -8.78 -9.15
C MET A 29 -1.64 -7.61 -8.18
N GLN A 30 -1.00 -6.53 -8.64
CA GLN A 30 -0.75 -5.36 -7.79
C GLN A 30 -2.06 -4.69 -7.36
N GLU A 31 -3.00 -4.53 -8.29
CA GLU A 31 -4.33 -4.00 -8.01
C GLU A 31 -5.13 -4.93 -7.08
N VAL A 32 -5.04 -6.25 -7.28
CA VAL A 32 -5.68 -7.22 -6.39
C VAL A 32 -5.10 -7.11 -4.97
N LYS A 33 -3.78 -7.03 -4.82
CA LYS A 33 -3.10 -6.85 -3.52
C LYS A 33 -3.61 -5.58 -2.83
N TYR A 34 -3.69 -4.47 -3.56
CA TYR A 34 -4.15 -3.19 -3.04
C TYR A 34 -5.61 -3.22 -2.59
N LEU A 35 -6.52 -3.71 -3.44
CA LEU A 35 -7.96 -3.71 -3.15
C LEU A 35 -8.35 -4.67 -2.00
N TYR A 36 -7.56 -5.72 -1.79
CA TYR A 36 -7.83 -6.76 -0.78
C TYR A 36 -7.08 -6.54 0.53
N GLN A 37 -6.41 -5.40 0.69
CA GLN A 37 -5.65 -5.08 1.89
C GLN A 37 -6.55 -5.10 3.15
N GLY A 38 -6.04 -5.73 4.22
CA GLY A 38 -6.80 -5.99 5.45
C GLY A 38 -6.99 -4.76 6.34
N ILE A 39 -6.12 -3.77 6.21
CA ILE A 39 -6.22 -2.47 6.88
C ILE A 39 -6.43 -1.42 5.80
N LYS A 40 -7.51 -0.64 5.93
CA LYS A 40 -7.73 0.54 5.09
C LYS A 40 -7.11 1.75 5.81
N LEU A 41 -6.34 2.52 5.05
CA LEU A 41 -5.73 3.77 5.50
C LEU A 41 -6.41 4.92 4.76
N ASP A 42 -6.67 6.01 5.46
CA ASP A 42 -7.13 7.28 4.89
C ASP A 42 -6.15 8.35 5.36
N VAL A 43 -5.27 8.78 4.46
CA VAL A 43 -4.10 9.60 4.78
C VAL A 43 -4.38 11.06 4.42
N SER A 44 -4.18 11.96 5.39
CA SER A 44 -4.18 13.41 5.20
C SER A 44 -2.76 13.98 5.35
N ALA A 45 -2.62 15.31 5.26
CA ALA A 45 -1.34 15.99 5.45
C ALA A 45 -0.80 15.92 6.89
N ASP A 46 -1.66 15.62 7.87
CA ASP A 46 -1.38 15.74 9.30
C ASP A 46 -1.83 14.52 10.12
N SER A 47 -2.66 13.65 9.56
CA SER A 47 -3.21 12.48 10.25
C SER A 47 -3.40 11.30 9.31
N VAL A 48 -3.62 10.14 9.90
CA VAL A 48 -4.10 8.96 9.18
C VAL A 48 -5.23 8.32 9.97
N THR A 49 -6.33 8.04 9.30
CA THR A 49 -7.40 7.20 9.86
C THR A 49 -7.17 5.76 9.44
N VAL A 50 -6.98 4.90 10.44
CA VAL A 50 -6.72 3.47 10.28
C VAL A 50 -8.02 2.73 10.55
N THR A 51 -8.55 2.03 9.55
CA THR A 51 -9.72 1.15 9.68
C THR A 51 -9.27 -0.30 9.56
N ASN A 52 -9.37 -1.04 10.66
CA ASN A 52 -9.04 -2.45 10.69
C ASN A 52 -10.21 -3.28 10.14
N ARG A 53 -10.05 -3.87 8.94
CA ARG A 53 -11.07 -4.73 8.32
C ARG A 53 -10.85 -6.21 8.60
N MET A 54 -9.80 -6.56 9.34
CA MET A 54 -9.55 -7.92 9.80
C MET A 54 -10.53 -8.27 10.91
N LEU A 55 -10.80 -9.57 11.07
CA LEU A 55 -11.82 -10.07 12.01
C LEU A 55 -11.23 -10.51 13.37
N PHE A 56 -9.93 -10.80 13.42
CA PHE A 56 -9.29 -11.37 14.62
C PHE A 56 -7.91 -10.80 14.93
N THR A 57 -7.32 -10.02 14.01
CA THR A 57 -5.95 -9.53 14.13
C THR A 57 -5.98 -8.04 14.43
N ASP A 58 -5.32 -7.64 15.52
CA ASP A 58 -5.10 -6.23 15.86
C ASP A 58 -4.02 -5.61 14.97
N THR A 59 -4.12 -4.31 14.68
CA THR A 59 -3.10 -3.63 13.87
C THR A 59 -1.73 -3.53 14.55
N ALA A 60 -1.67 -3.73 15.87
CA ALA A 60 -0.41 -3.83 16.62
C ALA A 60 0.48 -5.00 16.19
N ALA A 61 -0.04 -5.97 15.42
CA ALA A 61 0.74 -7.04 14.80
C ALA A 61 1.61 -6.57 13.61
N PHE A 62 1.44 -5.32 13.16
CA PHE A 62 2.14 -4.77 12.01
C PHE A 62 3.04 -3.59 12.42
N ASP A 63 4.11 -3.41 11.65
CA ASP A 63 4.92 -2.21 11.70
C ASP A 63 4.42 -1.23 10.66
N VAL A 64 3.92 -0.09 11.12
CA VAL A 64 3.42 0.98 10.26
C VAL A 64 4.51 2.04 10.08
N VAL A 65 4.82 2.36 8.83
CA VAL A 65 5.88 3.30 8.45
C VAL A 65 5.25 4.40 7.61
N VAL A 66 5.51 5.64 8.02
CA VAL A 66 5.18 6.84 7.26
C VAL A 66 6.42 7.31 6.53
N THR A 67 6.34 7.46 5.21
CA THR A 67 7.40 8.03 4.37
C THR A 67 6.94 9.38 3.84
N LEU A 68 7.73 10.42 4.08
CA LEU A 68 7.59 11.71 3.44
C LEU A 68 8.58 11.81 2.29
N ALA A 69 8.10 12.15 1.10
CA ALA A 69 8.95 12.45 -0.05
C ALA A 69 8.60 13.81 -0.67
N LYS A 70 9.59 14.44 -1.32
CA LYS A 70 9.44 15.66 -2.11
C LYS A 70 9.93 15.39 -3.53
N GLU A 71 9.09 15.65 -4.53
CA GLU A 71 9.41 15.41 -5.95
C GLU A 71 9.93 13.97 -6.19
N GLY A 72 9.30 12.98 -5.53
CA GLY A 72 9.68 11.57 -5.60
C GLY A 72 10.91 11.15 -4.78
N VAL A 73 11.59 12.07 -4.10
CA VAL A 73 12.76 11.78 -3.26
C VAL A 73 12.36 11.70 -1.79
N ALA A 74 12.56 10.54 -1.16
CA ALA A 74 12.28 10.34 0.26
C ALA A 74 13.14 11.27 1.13
N LEU A 75 12.46 12.11 1.92
CA LEU A 75 13.07 13.03 2.86
C LEU A 75 13.22 12.41 4.25
N GLU A 76 12.14 11.79 4.74
CA GLU A 76 12.05 11.29 6.10
C GLU A 76 11.18 10.04 6.17
N ARG A 77 11.49 9.17 7.14
CA ARG A 77 10.67 8.01 7.51
C ARG A 77 10.51 7.95 9.01
N ALA A 78 9.31 7.66 9.46
CA ALA A 78 9.02 7.50 10.88
C ALA A 78 8.04 6.35 11.12
N ALA A 79 8.20 5.68 12.25
CA ALA A 79 7.27 4.65 12.69
C ALA A 79 6.01 5.29 13.28
N LEU A 80 4.85 4.70 12.99
CA LEU A 80 3.57 5.08 13.59
C LEU A 80 3.05 3.92 14.44
N ALA A 81 2.90 4.15 15.74
CA ALA A 81 2.27 3.16 16.60
C ALA A 81 0.77 3.09 16.29
N THR A 82 0.29 1.90 15.95
CA THR A 82 -1.15 1.64 15.78
C THR A 82 -1.54 0.44 16.63
N ALA A 83 -2.72 0.52 17.25
CA ALA A 83 -3.34 -0.56 18.02
C ALA A 83 -4.85 -0.43 17.86
N VAL A 84 -5.35 -0.85 16.70
CA VAL A 84 -6.77 -0.79 16.34
C VAL A 84 -7.31 -2.20 16.35
N ALA A 85 -8.31 -2.43 17.21
CA ALA A 85 -8.94 -3.73 17.35
C ALA A 85 -9.65 -4.15 16.05
N PRO A 86 -9.87 -5.46 15.84
CA PRO A 86 -10.60 -5.96 14.68
C PRO A 86 -11.96 -5.28 14.48
N GLY A 87 -12.22 -4.78 13.26
CA GLY A 87 -13.47 -4.10 12.91
C GLY A 87 -13.58 -2.64 13.37
N GLU A 88 -12.60 -2.12 14.12
CA GLU A 88 -12.62 -0.74 14.62
C GLU A 88 -11.87 0.24 13.72
N SER A 89 -11.96 1.53 14.06
CA SER A 89 -11.22 2.59 13.40
C SER A 89 -10.67 3.59 14.41
N ALA A 90 -9.45 4.08 14.17
CA ALA A 90 -8.84 5.12 14.97
C ALA A 90 -8.08 6.11 14.08
N THR A 91 -8.08 7.38 14.46
CA THR A 91 -7.28 8.41 13.81
C THR A 91 -6.05 8.69 14.64
N CYS A 92 -4.88 8.64 13.98
CA CYS A 92 -3.60 8.92 14.60
C CYS A 92 -2.96 10.13 13.92
N PRO A 93 -2.33 11.05 14.68
CA PRO A 93 -1.53 12.11 14.08
C PRO A 93 -0.32 11.50 13.37
N LEU A 94 0.11 12.11 12.27
CA LEU A 94 1.35 11.70 11.61
C LEU A 94 2.54 12.03 12.51
N PRO A 95 3.57 11.16 12.54
CA PRO A 95 4.79 11.39 13.31
C PRO A 95 5.75 12.40 12.65
N LEU A 96 5.38 12.92 11.47
CA LEU A 96 6.18 13.82 10.66
C LEU A 96 5.31 14.97 10.14
N ALA A 97 5.92 16.12 9.90
CA ALA A 97 5.24 17.32 9.41
C ALA A 97 5.65 17.61 7.98
N VAL A 98 4.67 17.90 7.12
CA VAL A 98 4.94 18.32 5.74
C VAL A 98 5.53 19.75 5.74
N PRO A 99 6.74 19.96 5.16
CA PRO A 99 7.34 21.28 5.05
C PRO A 99 6.46 22.26 4.27
N GLN A 100 6.57 23.55 4.57
CA GLN A 100 5.85 24.63 3.89
C GLN A 100 6.61 25.21 2.69
N GLU A 101 7.75 24.63 2.35
CA GLU A 101 8.49 25.04 1.15
C GLU A 101 7.73 24.57 -0.10
N PRO A 102 7.68 25.38 -1.17
CA PRO A 102 7.05 24.98 -2.42
C PRO A 102 7.54 23.64 -2.96
N GLY A 103 6.61 22.89 -3.55
CA GLY A 103 6.87 21.60 -4.19
C GLY A 103 5.74 20.60 -3.99
N GLU A 104 5.86 19.47 -4.69
CA GLU A 104 5.01 18.31 -4.52
C GLU A 104 5.57 17.42 -3.39
N TYR A 105 4.80 17.29 -2.31
CA TYR A 105 5.09 16.31 -1.26
C TYR A 105 4.17 15.12 -1.38
N THR A 106 4.66 13.95 -1.01
CA THR A 106 3.85 12.75 -0.84
C THR A 106 4.01 12.24 0.58
N VAL A 107 2.88 11.90 1.18
CA VAL A 107 2.84 11.18 2.46
C VAL A 107 2.32 9.78 2.14
N GLU A 108 3.20 8.80 2.24
CA GLU A 108 2.88 7.39 2.09
C GLU A 108 2.84 6.75 3.47
N VAL A 109 1.80 5.98 3.76
CA VAL A 109 1.70 5.15 4.95
C VAL A 109 1.61 3.70 4.50
N SER A 110 2.58 2.88 4.90
CA SER A 110 2.60 1.43 4.62
C SER A 110 2.61 0.63 5.90
N TYR A 111 2.05 -0.57 5.88
CA TYR A 111 2.10 -1.50 7.01
C TYR A 111 2.68 -2.85 6.60
N ARG A 112 3.55 -3.38 7.46
CA ARG A 112 4.39 -4.55 7.19
C ARG A 112 4.25 -5.57 8.30
N LEU A 113 4.42 -6.84 7.98
CA LEU A 113 4.48 -7.89 9.00
C LEU A 113 5.62 -7.61 9.98
N ARG A 114 5.34 -7.61 11.28
CA ARG A 114 6.39 -7.46 12.30
C ARG A 114 7.23 -8.72 12.45
N GLU A 115 6.59 -9.88 12.33
CA GLU A 115 7.20 -11.20 12.53
C GLU A 115 7.04 -12.06 11.27
N GLU A 116 7.91 -13.05 11.13
CA GLU A 116 7.81 -14.03 10.05
C GLU A 116 6.57 -14.91 10.22
N THR A 117 6.02 -15.34 9.09
CA THR A 117 4.88 -16.27 9.06
C THR A 117 5.21 -17.43 8.14
N SER A 118 4.38 -18.48 8.16
CA SER A 118 4.55 -19.62 7.25
C SER A 118 4.44 -19.27 5.76
N TRP A 119 3.95 -18.07 5.41
CA TRP A 119 3.63 -17.67 4.03
C TRP A 119 4.34 -16.38 3.57
N ALA A 120 4.98 -15.64 4.47
CA ALA A 120 5.75 -14.44 4.16
C ALA A 120 6.76 -14.12 5.27
N ASP A 121 7.88 -13.53 4.87
CA ASP A 121 8.95 -13.10 5.77
C ASP A 121 8.53 -11.86 6.61
N ALA A 122 9.22 -11.66 7.73
CA ALA A 122 9.13 -10.42 8.49
C ALA A 122 9.49 -9.21 7.59
N GLY A 123 8.75 -8.12 7.74
CA GLY A 123 8.91 -6.91 6.93
C GLY A 123 8.19 -6.93 5.58
N ALA A 124 7.52 -8.01 5.21
CA ALA A 124 6.70 -8.05 4.01
C ALA A 124 5.55 -7.02 4.10
N GLU A 125 5.42 -6.19 3.06
CA GLU A 125 4.39 -5.16 2.99
C GLU A 125 3.03 -5.76 2.67
N MET A 126 2.06 -5.45 3.53
CA MET A 126 0.70 -5.98 3.45
C MET A 126 -0.31 -5.00 2.84
N GLY A 127 -0.01 -3.71 2.89
CA GLY A 127 -0.78 -2.68 2.24
C GLY A 127 -0.20 -1.30 2.49
N TRP A 128 -0.74 -0.33 1.77
CA TRP A 128 -0.28 1.06 1.81
C TRP A 128 -1.37 2.00 1.30
N GLU A 129 -1.19 3.29 1.55
CA GLU A 129 -1.96 4.38 0.98
C GLU A 129 -1.07 5.62 0.86
N GLN A 130 -1.35 6.48 -0.12
CA GLN A 130 -0.58 7.71 -0.34
C GLN A 130 -1.48 8.89 -0.65
N VAL A 131 -1.14 10.05 -0.09
CA VAL A 131 -1.71 11.33 -0.47
C VAL A 131 -0.64 12.28 -1.00
N VAL A 132 -1.00 13.09 -1.99
CA VAL A 132 -0.18 14.19 -2.49
C VAL A 132 -0.57 15.47 -1.74
N VAL A 133 0.43 16.16 -1.19
CA VAL A 133 0.29 17.45 -0.52
C VAL A 133 1.08 18.47 -1.34
N GLY A 134 0.38 19.20 -2.21
CA GLY A 134 0.98 20.26 -3.00
C GLY A 134 1.12 21.54 -2.19
N VAL A 135 2.35 22.05 -2.07
CA VAL A 135 2.60 23.37 -1.47
C VAL A 135 2.81 24.37 -2.61
N PRO A 136 1.88 25.34 -2.81
CA PRO A 136 1.97 26.27 -3.92
C PRO A 136 3.22 27.15 -3.77
N GLY A 137 3.97 27.28 -4.87
CA GLY A 137 5.00 28.30 -5.01
C GLY A 137 4.39 29.70 -5.12
N LEU A 138 5.13 30.72 -4.69
CA LEU A 138 4.84 32.09 -5.12
C LEU A 138 4.80 32.10 -6.67
N PRO A 139 3.81 32.74 -7.30
CA PRO A 139 3.82 32.87 -8.75
C PRO A 139 5.11 33.56 -9.19
N GLU A 140 5.80 32.99 -10.18
CA GLU A 140 6.94 33.66 -10.80
C GLU A 140 6.46 35.01 -11.40
N PRO A 141 7.24 36.09 -11.24
CA PRO A 141 6.86 37.45 -11.64
C PRO A 141 6.77 37.64 -13.16
#